data_AF-A0A6S6UMI5-F1
#
_entry.id   AF-A0A6S6UMI5-F1
#
_cell.length_a   1.000
_cell.length_b   1.000
_cell.length_c   1.000
_cell.angle_alpha   90.00
_cell.angle_beta   90.00
_cell.angle_gamma   90.00
#
_symmetry.space_group_name_H-M   'P 1'
#
loop_
_entity.id
_entity.type
_entity.pdbx_description
1 polymer ?
#
loop_
_entity_poly.entity_id
_entity_poly.type
_entity_poly.pdbx_seq_one_letter_code
_entity_poly.pdbx_strand_id
1 'polypeptide(L)'
;MRYSAKNTDKELVAGCRKGERLAQKVLYERYFGKMLGIAMRYTKQKEEAVEILNAAFLKVFTALDKYQDNNNLAGWIAKIVFNCSIDHVRRHTKYRQVMNFEIERDAPVLNDSINNLNAEDLFKLIHKLPTASRTVFCLYVVDGYKHKEVAEMLDITVGTSKWHLANARKELQRLIHQQDQEELLVRGY
;
A
#
# COMPACT_ATOMS: atom_id res chain seq x y z
N MET A 1 33.43 4.84 11.69
CA MET A 1 32.23 3.99 11.87
C MET A 1 32.20 3.00 10.71
N ARG A 2 32.07 1.68 10.98
CA ARG A 2 32.23 0.62 9.95
C ARG A 2 31.12 0.62 8.88
N TYR A 3 29.93 1.15 9.20
CA TYR A 3 28.86 1.43 8.23
C TYR A 3 28.30 2.84 8.41
N SER A 4 27.83 3.43 7.31
CA SER A 4 27.24 4.75 7.19
C SER A 4 26.31 4.80 5.97
N ALA A 5 25.59 5.92 5.81
CA ALA A 5 24.71 6.15 4.66
C ALA A 5 25.41 6.03 3.28
N LYS A 6 26.76 6.12 3.23
CA LYS A 6 27.54 6.03 1.99
C LYS A 6 27.82 4.60 1.52
N ASN A 7 27.60 3.59 2.37
CA ASN A 7 27.89 2.19 2.00
C ASN A 7 26.99 1.70 0.87
N THR A 8 27.50 0.82 0.02
CA THR A 8 26.66 0.21 -1.03
C THR A 8 25.65 -0.77 -0.43
N ASP A 9 24.56 -1.05 -1.13
CA ASP A 9 23.61 -2.08 -0.69
C ASP A 9 24.29 -3.44 -0.50
N LYS A 10 25.27 -3.78 -1.35
CA LYS A 10 26.04 -5.02 -1.25
C LYS A 10 26.84 -5.09 0.06
N GLU A 11 27.47 -4.00 0.47
CA GLU A 11 28.20 -3.92 1.74
C GLU A 11 27.26 -4.06 2.94
N LEU A 12 26.12 -3.38 2.91
CA LEU A 12 25.11 -3.47 3.97
C LEU A 12 24.52 -4.88 4.07
N VAL A 13 24.21 -5.51 2.93
CA VAL A 13 23.72 -6.89 2.88
C VAL A 13 24.75 -7.85 3.47
N ALA A 14 26.03 -7.73 3.09
CA ALA A 14 27.09 -8.57 3.65
C ALA A 14 27.24 -8.40 5.17
N GLY A 15 27.13 -7.16 5.68
CA GLY A 15 27.13 -6.89 7.13
C GLY A 15 25.89 -7.48 7.83
N CYS A 16 24.71 -7.35 7.22
CA CYS A 16 23.47 -7.89 7.75
C CYS A 16 23.49 -9.43 7.84
N ARG A 17 24.03 -10.12 6.83
CA ARG A 17 24.21 -11.59 6.84
C ARG A 17 25.13 -12.05 7.97
N LYS A 18 26.07 -11.21 8.39
CA LYS A 18 26.95 -11.46 9.55
C LYS A 18 26.32 -11.09 10.89
N GLY A 19 25.06 -10.62 10.91
CA GLY A 19 24.37 -10.18 12.12
C GLY A 19 24.88 -8.83 12.67
N GLU A 20 25.58 -8.04 11.86
CA GLU A 20 26.16 -6.78 12.32
C GLU A 20 25.06 -5.71 12.50
N ARG A 21 24.73 -5.39 13.75
CA ARG A 21 23.62 -4.46 14.12
C ARG A 21 23.69 -3.10 13.43
N LEU A 22 24.90 -2.57 13.23
CA LEU A 22 25.06 -1.27 12.58
C LEU A 22 24.69 -1.33 11.09
N ALA A 23 25.00 -2.43 10.39
CA ALA A 23 24.59 -2.62 9.00
C ALA A 23 23.06 -2.73 8.87
N GLN A 24 22.43 -3.47 9.79
CA GLN A 24 20.96 -3.60 9.85
C GLN A 24 20.28 -2.24 10.08
N LYS A 25 20.79 -1.44 11.02
CA LYS A 25 20.29 -0.08 11.29
C LYS A 25 20.38 0.80 10.05
N VAL A 26 21.55 0.85 9.40
CA VAL A 26 21.75 1.71 8.22
C VAL A 26 20.86 1.25 7.05
N LEU A 27 20.70 -0.06 6.85
CA LEU A 27 19.80 -0.60 5.83
C LEU A 27 18.34 -0.24 6.11
N TYR A 28 17.90 -0.38 7.36
CA TYR A 28 16.57 0.01 7.80
C TYR A 28 16.32 1.50 7.53
N GLU A 29 17.20 2.38 8.01
CA GLU A 29 17.07 3.83 7.84
C GLU A 29 17.04 4.24 6.37
N ARG A 30 17.90 3.63 5.53
CA ARG A 30 17.95 3.87 4.08
C ARG A 30 16.61 3.61 3.40
N TYR A 31 15.94 2.53 3.77
CA TYR A 31 14.72 2.07 3.11
C TYR A 31 13.44 2.49 3.83
N PHE A 32 13.55 3.03 5.05
CA PHE A 32 12.41 3.38 5.90
C PHE A 32 11.35 4.22 5.17
N GLY A 33 11.72 5.38 4.62
CA GLY A 33 10.75 6.29 4.00
C GLY A 33 10.00 5.67 2.83
N LYS A 34 10.72 4.99 1.93
CA LYS A 34 10.13 4.34 0.75
C LYS A 34 9.20 3.20 1.14
N MET A 35 9.62 2.38 2.10
CA MET A 35 8.84 1.22 2.54
C MET A 35 7.66 1.61 3.44
N LEU A 36 7.80 2.69 4.22
CA LEU A 36 6.70 3.27 4.96
C LEU A 36 5.57 3.71 4.02
N GLY A 37 5.89 4.31 2.87
CA GLY A 37 4.90 4.69 1.87
C GLY A 37 4.08 3.50 1.34
N ILE A 38 4.69 2.33 1.19
CA ILE A 38 4.00 1.09 0.80
C ILE A 38 3.03 0.66 1.91
N ALA A 39 3.49 0.61 3.15
CA ALA A 39 2.63 0.20 4.27
C ALA A 39 1.48 1.18 4.51
N MET A 40 1.75 2.49 4.41
CA MET A 40 0.77 3.57 4.56
C MET A 40 -0.40 3.44 3.59
N ARG A 41 -0.18 2.91 2.38
CA ARG A 41 -1.25 2.68 1.38
C ARG A 41 -2.39 1.81 1.92
N TYR A 42 -2.08 0.91 2.86
CA TYR A 42 -3.04 -0.08 3.37
C TYR A 42 -3.46 0.19 4.82
N THR A 43 -2.72 1.01 5.58
CA THR A 43 -3.03 1.35 6.98
C THR A 43 -3.76 2.68 7.13
N LYS A 44 -4.43 2.89 8.26
CA LYS A 44 -5.07 4.20 8.55
C LYS A 44 -4.11 5.19 9.19
N GLN A 45 -3.22 4.69 10.03
CA GLN A 45 -2.35 5.50 10.87
C GLN A 45 -0.88 5.17 10.60
N LYS A 46 -0.01 6.13 10.88
CA LYS A 46 1.44 5.98 10.66
C LYS A 46 2.05 4.96 11.59
N GLU A 47 1.54 4.90 12.82
CA GLU A 47 1.96 3.99 13.87
C GLU A 47 1.77 2.53 13.42
N GLU A 48 0.61 2.23 12.86
CA GLU A 48 0.28 0.92 12.27
C GLU A 48 1.20 0.57 11.09
N ALA A 49 1.52 1.55 10.23
CA ALA A 49 2.46 1.35 9.13
C ALA A 49 3.88 1.06 9.64
N VAL A 50 4.32 1.74 10.71
CA VAL A 50 5.63 1.53 11.34
C VAL A 50 5.70 0.15 12.00
N GLU A 51 4.63 -0.33 12.63
CA GLU A 51 4.56 -1.68 13.19
C GLU A 51 4.73 -2.76 12.11
N ILE A 52 4.00 -2.63 10.99
CA ILE A 52 4.14 -3.51 9.83
C ILE A 52 5.56 -3.46 9.29
N LEU A 53 6.14 -2.27 9.20
CA LEU A 53 7.49 -2.06 8.69
C LEU A 53 8.53 -2.74 9.58
N ASN A 54 8.43 -2.59 10.90
CA ASN A 54 9.31 -3.26 11.85
C ASN A 54 9.22 -4.79 11.70
N ALA A 55 8.00 -5.34 11.64
CA ALA A 55 7.80 -6.77 11.41
C ALA A 55 8.36 -7.24 10.06
N ALA A 56 8.20 -6.44 9.00
CA ALA A 56 8.75 -6.72 7.69
C ALA A 56 10.28 -6.70 7.70
N PHE A 57 10.92 -5.76 8.39
CA PHE A 57 12.38 -5.69 8.46
C PHE A 57 12.99 -6.84 9.27
N LEU A 58 12.30 -7.34 10.30
CA LEU A 58 12.70 -8.60 10.95
C LEU A 58 12.69 -9.77 9.96
N LYS A 59 11.68 -9.86 9.08
CA LYS A 59 11.64 -10.87 8.00
C LYS A 59 12.74 -10.63 6.95
N VAL A 60 13.02 -9.38 6.58
CA VAL A 60 14.11 -9.00 5.67
C VAL A 60 15.44 -9.52 6.20
N PHE A 61 15.78 -9.23 7.46
CA PHE A 61 17.06 -9.65 8.03
C PHE A 61 17.18 -11.17 8.16
N THR A 62 16.09 -11.87 8.47
CA THR A 62 16.09 -13.34 8.59
C THR A 62 16.01 -14.05 7.23
N ALA A 63 15.56 -13.39 6.17
CA ALA A 63 15.47 -13.95 4.82
C ALA A 63 16.59 -13.47 3.88
N LEU A 64 17.53 -12.65 4.36
CA LEU A 64 18.54 -11.98 3.54
C LEU A 64 19.49 -12.95 2.82
N ASP A 65 19.65 -14.17 3.34
CA ASP A 65 20.43 -15.24 2.70
C ASP A 65 19.76 -15.75 1.42
N LYS A 66 18.44 -15.58 1.29
CA LYS A 66 17.67 -15.95 0.08
C LYS A 66 17.69 -14.85 -0.98
N TYR A 67 18.12 -13.64 -0.64
CA TYR A 67 18.26 -12.56 -1.61
C TYR A 67 19.47 -12.84 -2.50
N GLN A 68 19.21 -13.08 -3.78
CA GLN A 68 20.26 -13.18 -4.80
C GLN A 68 20.61 -11.75 -5.22
N ASP A 69 21.90 -11.39 -5.17
CA ASP A 69 22.42 -10.03 -5.41
C ASP A 69 22.20 -9.56 -6.87
N ASN A 70 20.94 -9.36 -7.27
CA ASN A 70 20.49 -9.04 -8.62
C ASN A 70 20.22 -7.54 -8.82
N ASN A 71 20.84 -6.70 -7.99
CA ASN A 71 20.68 -5.24 -7.97
C ASN A 71 19.25 -4.71 -7.76
N ASN A 72 18.32 -5.53 -7.25
CA ASN A 72 16.95 -5.09 -6.94
C ASN A 72 16.56 -5.33 -5.47
N LEU A 73 17.43 -4.89 -4.55
CA LEU A 73 17.18 -5.03 -3.12
C LEU A 73 15.92 -4.27 -2.69
N ALA A 74 15.73 -3.06 -3.23
CA ALA A 74 14.55 -2.26 -2.98
C ALA A 74 13.24 -2.99 -3.33
N GLY A 75 13.18 -3.64 -4.50
CA GLY A 75 12.01 -4.40 -4.94
C GLY A 75 11.79 -5.66 -4.10
N TRP A 76 12.87 -6.34 -3.71
CA TRP A 76 12.79 -7.52 -2.84
C TRP A 76 12.27 -7.16 -1.44
N ILE A 77 12.77 -6.08 -0.83
CA ILE A 77 12.25 -5.54 0.44
C ILE A 77 10.79 -5.11 0.28
N ALA A 78 10.47 -4.37 -0.79
CA ALA A 78 9.11 -3.92 -1.06
C ALA A 78 8.10 -5.08 -1.12
N LYS A 79 8.48 -6.21 -1.72
CA LYS A 79 7.64 -7.41 -1.74
C LYS A 79 7.37 -7.96 -0.34
N ILE A 80 8.36 -7.99 0.54
CA ILE A 80 8.20 -8.45 1.92
C ILE A 80 7.29 -7.49 2.70
N VAL A 81 7.50 -6.18 2.56
CA VAL A 81 6.69 -5.14 3.20
C VAL A 81 5.24 -5.22 2.74
N PHE A 82 5.01 -5.30 1.42
CA PHE A 82 3.68 -5.49 0.84
C PHE A 82 2.98 -6.72 1.42
N ASN A 83 3.65 -7.88 1.43
CA ASN A 83 3.06 -9.10 1.99
C ASN A 83 2.70 -8.94 3.47
N CYS A 84 3.56 -8.30 4.26
CA CYS A 84 3.25 -7.99 5.66
C CYS A 84 2.06 -7.04 5.80
N SER A 85 1.92 -6.05 4.91
CA SER A 85 0.76 -5.15 4.88
C SER A 85 -0.53 -5.90 4.58
N ILE A 86 -0.52 -6.80 3.61
CA ILE A 86 -1.70 -7.62 3.26
C ILE A 86 -2.06 -8.57 4.40
N ASP A 87 -1.06 -9.25 5.00
CA ASP A 87 -1.28 -10.08 6.19
C ASP A 87 -1.90 -9.28 7.33
N HIS A 88 -1.44 -8.06 7.55
CA HIS A 88 -1.99 -7.17 8.57
C HIS A 88 -3.44 -6.80 8.28
N VAL A 89 -3.74 -6.37 7.06
CA VAL A 89 -5.11 -6.05 6.64
C VAL A 89 -6.03 -7.25 6.81
N ARG A 90 -5.61 -8.44 6.38
CA ARG A 90 -6.39 -9.68 6.49
C ARG A 90 -6.74 -10.02 7.93
N ARG A 91 -5.84 -9.76 8.89
CA ARG A 91 -6.09 -10.01 10.31
C ARG A 91 -7.00 -8.97 10.99
N HIS A 92 -6.94 -7.71 10.56
CA HIS A 92 -7.57 -6.59 11.30
C HIS A 92 -8.78 -5.97 10.59
N THR A 93 -9.00 -6.28 9.32
CA THR A 93 -10.10 -5.72 8.52
C THR A 93 -11.21 -6.74 8.35
N LYS A 94 -12.42 -6.37 8.77
CA LYS A 94 -13.63 -7.15 8.47
C LYS A 94 -14.15 -6.77 7.09
N TYR A 95 -14.21 -7.74 6.19
CA TYR A 95 -14.84 -7.58 4.89
C TYR A 95 -16.32 -7.96 4.97
N ARG A 96 -17.18 -7.18 4.31
CA ARG A 96 -18.58 -7.56 4.17
C ARG A 96 -18.66 -8.71 3.17
N GLN A 97 -19.12 -9.88 3.60
CA GLN A 97 -19.36 -10.98 2.67
C GLN A 97 -20.60 -10.64 1.84
N VAL A 98 -20.43 -10.49 0.53
CA VAL A 98 -21.53 -10.25 -0.40
C VAL A 98 -21.72 -11.50 -1.25
N MET A 99 -22.83 -12.21 -1.00
CA MET A 99 -23.12 -13.50 -1.65
C MET A 99 -23.68 -13.31 -3.07
N ASN A 100 -24.42 -12.22 -3.31
CA ASN A 100 -25.01 -11.88 -4.61
C ASN A 100 -24.75 -10.41 -4.91
N PHE A 101 -23.78 -10.13 -5.79
CA PHE A 101 -23.61 -8.81 -6.38
C PHE A 101 -23.65 -8.93 -7.89
N GLU A 102 -24.77 -8.55 -8.48
CA GLU A 102 -24.89 -8.37 -9.92
C GLU A 102 -24.19 -7.07 -10.30
N ILE A 103 -23.25 -7.17 -11.23
CA ILE A 103 -22.43 -6.05 -11.68
C ILE A 103 -23.27 -5.29 -12.71
N GLU A 104 -23.73 -4.09 -12.37
CA GLU A 104 -23.95 -3.08 -13.40
C GLU A 104 -22.59 -2.84 -14.07
N ARG A 105 -22.52 -3.14 -15.38
CA ARG A 105 -21.28 -3.11 -16.18
C ARG A 105 -20.49 -1.85 -15.88
N ASP A 106 -19.17 -2.04 -15.73
CA ASP A 106 -18.17 -0.99 -15.51
C ASP A 106 -18.57 0.33 -16.15
N ALA A 107 -19.09 1.25 -15.35
CA ALA A 107 -19.27 2.61 -15.79
C ALA A 107 -17.86 3.23 -15.91
N PRO A 108 -17.42 3.66 -17.10
CA PRO A 108 -16.12 4.28 -17.31
C PRO A 108 -16.17 5.73 -16.81
N VAL A 109 -16.37 5.94 -15.51
CA VAL A 109 -16.72 7.27 -14.99
C VAL A 109 -15.53 7.99 -14.36
N LEU A 110 -14.41 7.30 -14.11
CA LEU A 110 -13.32 7.85 -13.30
C LEU A 110 -12.08 8.34 -14.05
N ASN A 111 -11.96 8.09 -15.36
CA ASN A 111 -10.70 8.45 -16.05
C ASN A 111 -10.49 9.97 -16.08
N ASP A 112 -11.51 10.76 -16.41
CA ASP A 112 -11.29 12.18 -16.70
C ASP A 112 -11.16 13.03 -15.42
N SER A 113 -11.88 12.71 -14.33
CA SER A 113 -11.81 13.46 -13.07
C SER A 113 -10.58 13.14 -12.23
N ILE A 114 -10.06 11.91 -12.29
CA ILE A 114 -8.84 11.53 -11.57
C ILE A 114 -7.60 12.15 -12.23
N ASN A 115 -7.59 12.28 -13.56
CA ASN A 115 -6.46 12.81 -14.32
C ASN A 115 -6.12 14.28 -14.00
N ASN A 116 -7.07 15.04 -13.43
CA ASN A 116 -6.88 16.45 -13.07
C ASN A 116 -6.44 16.67 -11.62
N LEU A 117 -6.41 15.63 -10.77
CA LEU A 117 -5.93 15.73 -9.40
C LEU A 117 -4.42 15.44 -9.34
N ASN A 118 -3.69 16.20 -8.53
CA ASN A 118 -2.31 15.81 -8.22
C ASN A 118 -2.33 14.49 -7.40
N ALA A 119 -1.25 13.72 -7.48
CA ALA A 119 -1.17 12.41 -6.83
C ALA A 119 -1.30 12.47 -5.29
N GLU A 120 -0.95 13.60 -4.68
CA GLU A 120 -1.02 13.80 -3.23
C GLU A 120 -2.45 13.97 -2.73
N ASP A 121 -3.26 14.75 -3.44
CA ASP A 121 -4.65 15.00 -3.11
C ASP A 121 -5.51 13.76 -3.34
N LEU A 122 -5.24 13.02 -4.42
CA LEU A 122 -5.87 11.72 -4.64
C LEU A 122 -5.55 10.75 -3.49
N PHE A 123 -4.30 10.72 -3.02
CA PHE A 123 -3.90 9.85 -1.90
C PHE A 123 -4.64 10.23 -0.61
N LYS A 124 -4.79 11.53 -0.31
CA LYS A 124 -5.58 12.02 0.84
C LYS A 124 -7.04 11.57 0.74
N LEU A 125 -7.65 11.65 -0.44
CA LEU A 125 -9.03 11.22 -0.66
C LEU A 125 -9.18 9.69 -0.51
N ILE A 126 -8.26 8.91 -1.07
CA ILE A 126 -8.23 7.45 -0.91
C ILE A 126 -8.13 7.07 0.58
N HIS A 127 -7.39 7.83 1.38
CA HIS A 127 -7.28 7.59 2.82
C HIS A 127 -8.57 7.85 3.61
N LYS A 128 -9.52 8.64 3.07
CA LYS A 128 -10.85 8.84 3.68
C LYS A 128 -11.78 7.63 3.48
N LEU A 129 -11.45 6.71 2.56
CA LEU A 129 -12.24 5.51 2.33
C LEU A 129 -12.19 4.53 3.52
N PRO A 130 -13.25 3.73 3.74
CA PRO A 130 -13.20 2.59 4.65
C PRO A 130 -12.08 1.61 4.27
N THR A 131 -11.34 1.06 5.25
CA THR A 131 -10.14 0.22 5.02
C THR A 131 -10.35 -0.89 3.99
N ALA A 132 -11.47 -1.61 4.06
CA ALA A 132 -11.78 -2.70 3.14
C ALA A 132 -11.89 -2.22 1.69
N SER A 133 -12.67 -1.15 1.45
CA SER A 133 -12.85 -0.57 0.11
C SER A 133 -11.56 0.08 -0.39
N ARG A 134 -10.82 0.78 0.48
CA ARG A 134 -9.50 1.34 0.17
C ARG A 134 -8.51 0.27 -0.28
N THR A 135 -8.41 -0.82 0.46
CA THR A 135 -7.44 -1.89 0.18
C THR A 135 -7.73 -2.53 -1.17
N VAL A 136 -8.99 -2.87 -1.44
CA VAL A 136 -9.41 -3.41 -2.73
C VAL A 136 -9.16 -2.43 -3.88
N PHE A 137 -9.44 -1.14 -3.67
CA PHE A 137 -9.16 -0.09 -4.66
C PHE A 137 -7.65 0.01 -4.96
N CYS A 138 -6.81 0.07 -3.92
CA CYS A 138 -5.36 0.13 -4.08
C CYS A 138 -4.83 -1.10 -4.83
N LEU A 139 -5.22 -2.31 -4.41
CA LEU A 139 -4.77 -3.54 -5.06
C LEU A 139 -5.18 -3.60 -6.54
N TYR A 140 -6.40 -3.18 -6.88
CA TYR A 140 -6.88 -3.25 -8.26
C TYR A 140 -6.38 -2.11 -9.15
N VAL A 141 -6.56 -0.87 -8.71
CA VAL A 141 -6.32 0.33 -9.53
C VAL A 141 -4.87 0.80 -9.45
N VAL A 142 -4.25 0.75 -8.26
CA VAL A 142 -2.90 1.29 -8.03
C VAL A 142 -1.85 0.22 -8.29
N ASP A 143 -2.08 -1.00 -7.82
CA ASP A 143 -1.12 -2.10 -7.93
C ASP A 143 -1.36 -2.98 -9.18
N GLY A 144 -2.52 -2.84 -9.84
CA GLY A 144 -2.83 -3.50 -11.11
C GLY A 144 -3.25 -4.96 -11.00
N TYR A 145 -3.60 -5.44 -9.81
CA TYR A 145 -4.06 -6.82 -9.62
C TYR A 145 -5.50 -7.01 -10.12
N LYS A 146 -5.79 -8.19 -10.65
CA LYS A 146 -7.15 -8.58 -11.07
C LYS A 146 -7.97 -8.98 -9.86
N HIS A 147 -9.30 -8.89 -9.97
CA HIS A 147 -10.21 -9.28 -8.87
C HIS A 147 -9.99 -10.70 -8.33
N LYS A 148 -9.57 -11.64 -9.18
CA LYS A 148 -9.24 -13.01 -8.74
C LYS A 148 -8.03 -13.02 -7.79
N GLU A 149 -6.99 -12.26 -8.12
CA GLU A 149 -5.77 -12.16 -7.31
C GLU A 149 -6.05 -11.39 -6.01
N VAL A 150 -6.83 -10.31 -6.09
CA VAL A 150 -7.28 -9.55 -4.90
C VAL A 150 -8.10 -10.43 -3.95
N ALA A 151 -9.02 -11.23 -4.50
CA ALA A 151 -9.85 -12.16 -3.74
C ALA A 151 -9.00 -13.19 -2.99
N GLU A 152 -8.00 -13.77 -3.66
CA GLU A 152 -7.07 -14.72 -3.06
C GLU A 152 -6.20 -14.10 -1.96
N MET A 153 -5.63 -12.91 -2.19
CA MET A 153 -4.80 -12.22 -1.21
C MET A 153 -5.56 -11.85 0.07
N LEU A 154 -6.81 -11.43 -0.07
CA LEU A 154 -7.63 -10.93 1.03
C LEU A 154 -8.54 -11.99 1.67
N ASP A 155 -8.56 -13.21 1.12
CA ASP A 155 -9.45 -14.30 1.54
C ASP A 155 -10.94 -13.89 1.50
N ILE A 156 -11.36 -13.36 0.35
CA ILE A 156 -12.73 -12.92 0.08
C ILE A 156 -13.22 -13.46 -1.26
N THR A 157 -14.53 -13.37 -1.53
CA THR A 157 -15.06 -13.73 -2.85
C THR A 157 -14.71 -12.66 -3.90
N VAL A 158 -14.64 -13.05 -5.18
CA VAL A 158 -14.51 -12.13 -6.31
C VAL A 158 -15.66 -11.12 -6.34
N GLY A 159 -16.88 -11.54 -5.97
CA GLY A 159 -18.05 -10.66 -5.83
C GLY A 159 -17.84 -9.57 -4.77
N THR A 160 -17.32 -9.95 -3.60
CA THR A 160 -16.97 -9.02 -2.52
C THR A 160 -15.89 -8.02 -2.97
N SER A 161 -14.87 -8.47 -3.71
CA SER A 161 -13.85 -7.57 -4.29
C SER A 161 -14.49 -6.55 -5.25
N LYS A 162 -15.35 -6.98 -6.17
CA LYS A 162 -16.04 -6.08 -7.10
C LYS A 162 -16.96 -5.07 -6.39
N TRP A 163 -17.71 -5.51 -5.38
CA TRP A 163 -18.55 -4.65 -4.56
C TRP A 163 -17.75 -3.56 -3.83
N HIS A 164 -16.64 -3.93 -3.21
CA HIS A 164 -15.76 -2.98 -2.53
C HIS A 164 -15.12 -1.99 -3.50
N LEU A 165 -14.73 -2.42 -4.70
CA LEU A 165 -14.24 -1.51 -5.73
C LEU A 165 -15.33 -0.52 -6.17
N ALA A 166 -16.54 -0.98 -6.46
CA ALA A 166 -17.66 -0.11 -6.85
C ALA A 166 -17.96 0.93 -5.76
N ASN A 167 -17.98 0.51 -4.49
CA ASN A 167 -18.17 1.43 -3.37
C ASN A 167 -17.03 2.43 -3.21
N ALA A 168 -15.78 1.98 -3.36
CA ALA A 168 -14.62 2.88 -3.32
C ALA A 168 -14.74 3.97 -4.38
N ARG A 169 -15.11 3.60 -5.61
CA ARG A 169 -15.31 4.53 -6.73
C ARG A 169 -16.43 5.53 -6.46
N LYS A 170 -17.59 5.05 -5.99
CA LYS A 170 -18.74 5.90 -5.64
C LYS A 170 -18.40 6.89 -4.54
N GLU A 171 -17.68 6.43 -3.50
CA GLU A 171 -17.31 7.29 -2.38
C GLU A 171 -16.22 8.29 -2.77
N LEU A 172 -15.22 7.89 -3.56
CA LEU A 172 -14.23 8.82 -4.12
C LEU A 172 -14.88 9.90 -4.96
N GLN A 173 -15.82 9.53 -5.83
CA GLN A 173 -16.56 10.50 -6.64
C GLN A 173 -17.29 11.50 -5.74
N ARG A 174 -17.99 11.03 -4.68
CA ARG A 174 -18.66 11.89 -3.71
C ARG A 174 -17.68 12.86 -3.02
N LEU A 175 -16.51 12.38 -2.62
CA LEU A 175 -15.48 13.19 -1.96
C LEU A 175 -14.88 14.26 -2.89
N ILE A 176 -14.64 13.92 -4.16
CA ILE A 176 -14.15 14.87 -5.16
C ILE A 176 -15.17 15.99 -5.38
N HIS A 177 -16.45 15.66 -5.56
CA HIS A 177 -17.49 16.67 -5.74
C HIS A 177 -17.61 17.59 -4.52
N GLN A 178 -17.45 17.08 -3.30
CA GLN A 178 -17.47 17.92 -2.10
C GLN A 178 -16.29 18.89 -2.06
N GLN A 179 -15.09 18.42 -2.41
CA GLN A 179 -13.90 19.26 -2.44
C GLN A 179 -14.00 20.36 -3.50
N ASP A 180 -14.51 20.06 -4.69
CA ASP A 180 -14.72 21.05 -5.76
C ASP A 180 -15.71 22.14 -5.33
N GLN A 181 -16.79 21.76 -4.62
CA GLN A 181 -17.76 22.71 -4.08
C GLN A 181 -17.17 23.60 -2.99
N GLU A 182 -16.34 23.05 -2.10
CA GLU A 182 -15.62 23.83 -1.07
C GLU A 182 -14.63 24.82 -1.70
N GLU A 183 -13.88 24.43 -2.73
CA GLU A 183 -12.96 25.33 -3.43
C GLU A 183 -13.67 26.47 -4.17
N LEU A 184 -14.83 26.20 -4.77
CA LEU A 184 -15.66 27.23 -5.41
C LEU A 184 -16.19 28.26 -4.40
N LEU A 185 -16.55 27.82 -3.19
CA LEU A 185 -16.97 28.71 -2.10
C LEU A 185 -15.82 29.57 -1.58
N VAL A 186 -14.59 29.04 -1.51
CA VAL A 186 -13.40 29.78 -1.04
C VAL A 186 -12.91 30.79 -2.08
N ARG A 187 -13.05 30.51 -3.38
CA ARG A 187 -12.65 31.45 -4.46
C ARG A 187 -13.71 32.51 -4.78
N GLY A 188 -14.92 32.38 -4.24
CA GLY A 188 -16.03 33.32 -4.42
C GLY A 188 -16.02 34.53 -3.47
N TYR A 189 -14.95 34.75 -2.70
CA TYR A 189 -14.77 35.88 -1.77
C TYR A 189 -13.46 36.62 -2.03
#